data_AF-A0A6G6WSS6-F1
#
_entry.id   AF-A0A6G6WSS6-F1
#
_cell.length_a   1.000
_cell.length_b   1.000
_cell.length_c   1.000
_cell.angle_alpha   90.00
_cell.angle_beta   90.00
_cell.angle_gamma   90.00
#
_symmetry.space_group_name_H-M   'P 1'
#
loop_
_entity.id
_entity.type
_entity.pdbx_description
1 polymer ?
#
loop_
_entity_poly.entity_id
_entity_poly.type
_entity_poly.pdbx_seq_one_letter_code
_entity_poly.pdbx_strand_id
1 'polypeptide(L)' 'MMVMTKVQDKTEKAVSDAARRALAEAEARRKAAQAPRLPTEVNGRDGPEPTRFGDWEVKGIASDF' A
#
# COMPACT_ATOMS: atom_id res chain seq x y z
N MET A 1 2.91 -9.33 25.56
CA MET A 1 3.81 -10.12 24.69
C MET A 1 3.13 -10.21 23.33
N MET A 2 3.40 -9.27 22.43
CA MET A 2 2.64 -9.09 21.19
C MET A 2 3.28 -9.94 20.09
N VAL A 3 2.53 -10.94 19.62
CA VAL A 3 2.98 -11.90 18.62
C VAL A 3 3.01 -11.18 17.27
N MET A 4 4.21 -10.88 16.78
CA MET A 4 4.40 -10.39 15.41
C MET A 4 4.20 -11.56 14.44
N THR A 5 2.98 -11.70 13.93
CA THR A 5 2.65 -12.64 12.86
C THR A 5 3.42 -12.26 11.60
N LYS A 6 4.48 -13.03 11.31
CA LYS A 6 5.23 -12.97 10.06
C LYS A 6 4.32 -13.51 8.95
N VAL A 7 3.65 -12.62 8.22
CA VAL A 7 2.95 -12.97 6.98
C VAL A 7 3.98 -13.60 6.05
N GLN A 8 3.82 -14.89 5.78
CA GLN A 8 4.69 -15.64 4.88
C GLN A 8 4.44 -15.17 3.45
N ASP A 9 5.36 -14.38 2.91
CA ASP A 9 5.35 -13.93 1.52
C ASP A 9 5.61 -15.13 0.59
N LYS A 10 4.59 -15.48 -0.18
CA LYS A 10 4.59 -16.66 -1.05
C LYS A 10 5.36 -16.29 -2.32
N THR A 11 6.48 -16.97 -2.53
CA THR A 11 7.52 -16.82 -3.58
C THR A 11 8.72 -15.97 -3.18
N GLU A 12 9.66 -16.58 -2.46
CA GLU A 12 11.04 -16.10 -2.32
C GLU A 12 11.76 -16.10 -3.68
N LYS A 13 11.36 -15.25 -4.64
CA LYS A 13 12.31 -14.79 -5.64
C LYS A 13 13.34 -13.99 -4.85
N ALA A 14 14.53 -14.54 -4.67
CA ALA A 14 15.66 -13.84 -4.06
C ALA A 14 15.73 -12.44 -4.67
N VAL A 15 15.39 -11.42 -3.86
CA VAL A 15 15.39 -10.04 -4.30
C VAL A 15 16.82 -9.75 -4.77
N SER A 16 16.99 -9.37 -6.03
CA SER A 16 18.32 -9.10 -6.57
C SER A 16 18.94 -7.91 -5.82
N ASP A 17 20.28 -7.79 -5.83
CA ASP A 17 20.94 -6.62 -5.26
C ASP A 17 20.42 -5.31 -5.88
N ALA A 18 20.09 -5.34 -7.17
CA ALA A 18 19.48 -4.22 -7.87
C ALA A 18 18.11 -3.85 -7.26
N ALA A 19 17.26 -4.84 -6.97
CA ALA A 19 15.95 -4.61 -6.38
C ALA A 19 16.05 -4.07 -4.94
N ARG A 20 17.02 -4.56 -4.14
CA ARG A 20 17.29 -3.99 -2.80
C ARG A 20 17.69 -2.52 -2.87
N ARG A 21 18.59 -2.16 -3.78
CA ARG A 21 19.03 -0.76 -3.97
C ARG A 21 17.87 0.13 -4.42
N ALA A 22 17.06 -0.34 -5.37
CA ALA A 22 15.90 0.40 -5.86
C ALA A 22 14.87 0.68 -4.75
N LEU A 23 14.61 -0.28 -3.88
CA LEU A 23 13.71 -0.10 -2.73
C LEU A 23 14.28 0.90 -1.73
N ALA A 24 15.57 0.81 -1.40
CA ALA A 24 16.24 1.74 -0.48
C ALA A 24 16.21 3.17 -1.02
N GLU A 25 16.44 3.37 -2.32
CA GLU A 25 16.36 4.68 -2.95
C GLU A 25 14.92 5.22 -2.95
N ALA A 26 13.93 4.39 -3.29
CA ALA A 26 12.52 4.78 -3.24
C ALA A 26 12.08 5.18 -1.82
N GLU A 27 12.56 4.48 -0.80
CA GLU A 27 12.31 4.84 0.60
C GLU A 27 12.97 6.16 0.98
N ALA A 28 14.23 6.39 0.58
CA ALA A 28 14.91 7.66 0.79
C ALA A 28 14.16 8.82 0.12
N ARG A 29 13.65 8.63 -1.11
CA ARG A 29 12.82 9.62 -1.79
C ARG A 29 11.52 9.89 -1.04
N ARG A 30 10.83 8.86 -0.54
CA ARG A 30 9.60 9.03 0.27
C ARG A 30 9.85 9.79 1.57
N LYS A 31 10.98 9.56 2.24
CA LYS A 31 11.36 10.26 3.48
C LYS A 31 11.72 11.72 3.24
N ALA A 32 12.35 12.02 2.09
CA ALA A 32 12.72 13.37 1.71
C ALA A 32 11.56 14.17 1.10
N ALA A 33 10.56 13.49 0.53
CA ALA A 33 9.38 14.12 -0.04
C ALA A 33 8.47 14.65 1.07
N GLN A 34 8.09 15.93 0.97
CA GLN A 34 7.00 16.46 1.77
C GLN A 34 5.68 15.94 1.20
N ALA A 35 4.75 15.57 2.09
CA ALA A 35 3.42 15.17 1.68
C ALA A 35 2.77 16.33 0.90
N PRO A 36 2.35 16.12 -0.36
CA PRO A 36 1.66 17.16 -1.11
C PRO A 36 0.40 17.56 -0.36
N ARG A 37 0.16 18.87 -0.21
CA ARG A 37 -1.12 19.40 0.29
C ARG A 37 -2.16 19.27 -0.83
N LEU A 38 -2.67 18.05 -0.99
CA LEU A 38 -3.83 17.79 -1.82
C LEU A 38 -5.10 18.18 -1.02
N PRO A 39 -6.12 18.74 -1.68
CA PRO A 39 -7.41 18.93 -1.02
C PRO A 39 -7.94 17.57 -0.57
N THR A 40 -8.57 17.56 0.62
CA THR A 40 -9.23 16.36 1.12
C THR A 40 -10.34 15.97 0.17
N GLU A 41 -10.41 14.69 -0.17
CA GLU A 41 -11.54 14.15 -0.92
C GLU A 41 -12.79 14.20 -0.04
N VAL A 42 -13.86 14.84 -0.53
CA VAL A 42 -15.12 14.98 0.22
C VAL A 42 -16.07 13.89 -0.25
N ASN A 43 -16.57 13.06 0.69
CA ASN A 43 -17.38 11.87 0.41
C ASN A 43 -16.66 10.78 -0.41
N GLY A 44 -15.33 10.86 -0.54
CA GLY A 44 -14.52 9.77 -1.06
C GLY A 44 -14.52 8.58 -0.11
N ARG A 45 -14.31 7.38 -0.66
CA ARG A 45 -14.17 6.18 0.15
C ARG A 45 -12.79 6.20 0.83
N ASP A 46 -12.76 5.93 2.14
CA ASP A 46 -11.51 5.78 2.85
C ASP A 46 -10.71 4.59 2.31
N GLY A 47 -9.40 4.79 2.14
CA GLY A 47 -8.47 3.72 1.81
C GLY A 47 -8.10 3.62 0.33
N PRO A 48 -7.42 2.53 -0.05
CA PRO A 48 -6.92 2.33 -1.40
C PRO A 48 -8.06 2.17 -2.41
N GLU A 49 -7.86 2.66 -3.62
CA GLU A 49 -8.85 2.64 -4.69
C GLU A 49 -9.33 1.20 -5.00
N PRO A 50 -10.64 0.88 -4.90
CA PRO A 50 -11.17 -0.47 -5.04
C PRO A 50 -10.78 -1.18 -6.35
N THR A 51 -10.69 -0.47 -7.47
CA THR A 51 -10.30 -1.05 -8.77
C THR A 51 -8.86 -1.57 -8.74
N ARG A 52 -7.95 -0.90 -8.02
CA ARG A 52 -6.56 -1.34 -7.87
C ARG A 52 -6.35 -2.50 -6.91
N PHE A 53 -7.19 -2.62 -5.87
CA PHE A 53 -6.95 -3.54 -4.76
C PHE A 53 -8.03 -4.62 -4.58
N GLY A 54 -9.08 -4.61 -5.40
CA GLY A 54 -10.13 -5.64 -5.42
C GLY A 54 -11.12 -5.56 -4.26
N ASP A 55 -11.03 -4.55 -3.40
CA ASP A 55 -11.91 -4.36 -2.25
C ASP A 55 -13.11 -3.48 -2.61
N TRP A 56 -14.05 -4.07 -3.35
CA TRP A 56 -15.31 -3.43 -3.71
C TRP A 56 -16.37 -3.54 -2.61
N GLU A 57 -16.08 -4.19 -1.48
CA GLU A 57 -17.08 -4.43 -0.44
C GLU A 57 -17.06 -3.34 0.64
N VAL A 58 -18.20 -2.70 0.91
CA VAL A 58 -18.39 -1.87 2.11
C VAL A 58 -19.27 -2.64 3.08
N LYS A 59 -18.75 -3.01 4.26
CA LYS A 59 -19.52 -3.75 5.28
C LYS A 59 -20.17 -5.04 4.75
N GLY A 60 -19.50 -5.75 3.84
CA GLY A 60 -20.00 -6.99 3.22
C GLY A 60 -21.04 -6.79 2.12
N ILE A 61 -21.22 -5.55 1.64
CA ILE A 61 -22.07 -5.23 0.49
C ILE A 61 -21.16 -4.83 -0.66
N ALA A 62 -21.30 -5.50 -1.80
CA ALA A 62 -20.64 -5.08 -3.05
C ALA A 62 -21.11 -3.67 -3.41
N SER A 63 -20.19 -2.73 -3.41
CA SER A 63 -20.42 -1.32 -3.73
C SER A 63 -19.94 -1.09 -5.15
N ASP A 64 -20.86 -0.88 -6.07
CA ASP A 64 -20.62 -0.47 -7.46
C ASP A 64 -21.25 0.93 -7.69
N PHE A 65 -20.81 1.64 -8.74
CA PHE A 65 -21.02 3.09 -9.03
C PHE A 65 -22.14 3.84 -8.28
#